data_AF-A0A7J9VDX3-F1
#
_entry.id   AF-A0A7J9VDX3-F1
#
_cell.length_a   1.000
_cell.length_b   1.000
_cell.length_c   1.000
_cell.angle_alpha   90.00
_cell.angle_beta   90.00
_cell.angle_gamma   90.00
#
_symmetry.space_group_name_H-M   'P 1'
#
loop_
_entity.id
_entity.type
_entity.pdbx_description
1 polymer ?
#
loop_
_entity_poly.entity_id
_entity_poly.type
_entity_poly.pdbx_seq_one_letter_code
_entity_poly.pdbx_strand_id
1 'polypeptide(L)'
;MVRFFREFIGPGDVAFDVGAHVGSRVSAWRKLDARVVAVEPQPDCVRILRLLYGRDPDVAIEPLAVGARPGIARMGISTATPTVSSMSSDWIESVRADQSFTRVRWDSSVDVAVTTLDDLIARHGEPAFCKIDVEGFEVDVLKGLSRPLRALSFEYLPPAHDTALDALALLERLGGYRYNYSPVETMRWASERWLDANDLVRLLDRVRPLGRSGDVYARRSAARRA
;
A
#
# COMPACT_ATOMS: atom_id res chain seq x y z
N MET A 1 5.70 9.24 -12.20
CA MET A 1 4.51 8.53 -11.70
C MET A 1 3.61 7.99 -12.82
N VAL A 2 2.92 8.81 -13.62
CA VAL A 2 1.98 8.35 -14.69
C VAL A 2 2.61 7.31 -15.64
N ARG A 3 3.79 7.61 -16.21
CA ARG A 3 4.49 6.68 -17.13
C ARG A 3 4.79 5.31 -16.48
N PHE A 4 5.13 5.32 -15.20
CA PHE A 4 5.50 4.12 -14.46
C PHE A 4 4.27 3.24 -14.21
N PHE A 5 3.16 3.83 -13.75
CA PHE A 5 1.93 3.07 -13.49
C PHE A 5 1.21 2.61 -14.77
N ARG A 6 1.53 3.18 -15.94
CA ARG A 6 1.03 2.70 -17.24
C ARG A 6 1.46 1.24 -17.54
N GLU A 7 2.49 0.71 -16.86
CA GLU A 7 2.85 -0.71 -16.93
C GLU A 7 1.78 -1.64 -16.30
N PHE A 8 0.93 -1.10 -15.42
CA PHE A 8 -0.08 -1.87 -14.69
C PHE A 8 -1.52 -1.44 -14.98
N ILE A 9 -1.74 -0.14 -15.17
CA ILE A 9 -3.07 0.47 -15.25
C ILE A 9 -3.33 1.00 -16.66
N GLY A 10 -4.41 0.54 -17.28
CA GLY A 10 -4.95 1.07 -18.53
C GLY A 10 -6.25 1.89 -18.34
N PRO A 11 -6.75 2.53 -19.41
CA PRO A 11 -8.04 3.22 -19.38
C PRO A 11 -9.19 2.30 -18.97
N GLY A 12 -10.03 2.75 -18.02
CA GLY A 12 -11.18 2.01 -17.49
C GLY A 12 -10.84 0.93 -16.45
N ASP A 13 -9.56 0.60 -16.27
CA ASP A 13 -9.11 -0.31 -15.21
C ASP A 13 -9.46 0.26 -13.83
N VAL A 14 -9.72 -0.63 -12.87
CA VAL A 14 -9.89 -0.26 -11.47
C VAL A 14 -8.52 -0.25 -10.78
N ALA A 15 -8.24 0.76 -9.97
CA ALA A 15 -7.02 0.86 -9.18
C ALA A 15 -7.35 1.17 -7.71
N PHE A 16 -6.75 0.43 -6.79
CA PHE A 16 -6.95 0.62 -5.35
C PHE A 16 -5.75 1.36 -4.75
N ASP A 17 -6.02 2.47 -4.07
CA ASP A 17 -5.02 3.27 -3.34
C ASP A 17 -5.31 3.10 -1.84
N VAL A 18 -4.72 2.06 -1.23
CA VAL A 18 -4.93 1.74 0.19
C VAL A 18 -3.91 2.51 1.01
N GLY A 19 -4.39 3.47 1.80
CA GLY A 19 -3.56 4.52 2.41
C GLY A 19 -3.40 5.73 1.50
N ALA A 20 -4.50 6.18 0.90
CA ALA A 20 -4.47 7.22 -0.14
C ALA A 20 -3.95 8.59 0.35
N HIS A 21 -3.97 8.84 1.66
CA HIS A 21 -3.55 10.09 2.30
C HIS A 21 -4.20 11.30 1.60
N VAL A 22 -3.42 12.18 0.96
CA VAL A 22 -3.92 13.36 0.24
C VAL A 22 -4.16 13.14 -1.27
N GLY A 23 -4.12 11.89 -1.74
CA GLY A 23 -4.53 11.50 -3.10
C GLY A 23 -3.47 11.67 -4.18
N SER A 24 -2.19 11.53 -3.85
CA SER A 24 -1.09 11.63 -4.83
C SER A 24 -1.24 10.58 -5.96
N ARG A 25 -1.63 9.35 -5.61
CA ARG A 25 -1.85 8.25 -6.57
C ARG A 25 -3.16 8.41 -7.30
N VAL A 26 -4.24 8.83 -6.61
CA VAL A 26 -5.51 9.24 -7.24
C VAL A 26 -5.26 10.21 -8.40
N SER A 27 -4.52 11.29 -8.17
CA SER A 27 -4.16 12.28 -9.21
C SER A 27 -3.43 11.66 -10.40
N ALA A 28 -2.49 10.74 -10.15
CA ALA A 28 -1.70 10.12 -11.21
C ALA A 28 -2.48 9.06 -12.01
N TRP A 29 -3.31 8.26 -11.35
CA TRP A 29 -4.07 7.18 -11.99
C TRP A 29 -5.31 7.70 -12.72
N ARG A 30 -5.92 8.79 -12.27
CA ARG A 30 -6.95 9.48 -13.05
C ARG A 30 -6.45 10.03 -14.39
N LYS A 31 -5.18 10.43 -14.48
CA LYS A 31 -4.52 10.79 -15.77
C LYS A 31 -4.27 9.59 -16.70
N LEU A 32 -4.53 8.37 -16.24
CA LEU A 32 -4.53 7.14 -17.04
C LEU A 32 -5.96 6.69 -17.38
N ASP A 33 -6.97 7.51 -17.09
CA ASP A 33 -8.39 7.20 -17.24
C ASP A 33 -8.86 5.98 -16.41
N ALA A 34 -8.18 5.71 -15.29
CA ALA A 34 -8.51 4.60 -14.38
C ALA A 34 -9.63 4.99 -13.41
N ARG A 35 -10.49 4.03 -13.04
CA ARG A 35 -11.40 4.21 -11.90
C ARG A 35 -10.62 3.95 -10.61
N VAL A 36 -10.62 4.91 -9.69
CA VAL A 36 -9.79 4.83 -8.48
C VAL A 36 -10.66 4.64 -7.25
N VAL A 37 -10.31 3.66 -6.42
CA VAL A 37 -10.85 3.48 -5.07
C VAL A 37 -9.77 3.95 -4.09
N ALA A 38 -9.97 5.15 -3.53
CA ALA A 38 -9.10 5.76 -2.53
C ALA A 38 -9.58 5.35 -1.14
N VAL A 39 -8.78 4.54 -0.44
CA VAL A 39 -9.10 4.05 0.90
C VAL A 39 -8.24 4.79 1.91
N GLU A 40 -8.87 5.53 2.82
CA GLU A 40 -8.19 6.39 3.78
C GLU A 40 -8.98 6.50 5.08
N PRO A 41 -8.45 6.04 6.22
CA PRO A 41 -9.15 6.13 7.50
C PRO A 41 -9.04 7.51 8.19
N GLN A 42 -8.02 8.32 7.90
CA GLN A 42 -7.79 9.59 8.60
C GLN A 42 -8.80 10.67 8.19
N PRO A 43 -9.61 11.22 9.13
CA PRO A 43 -10.68 12.16 8.80
C PRO A 43 -10.22 13.41 8.03
N ASP A 44 -9.04 13.95 8.36
CA ASP A 44 -8.51 15.13 7.68
C ASP A 44 -8.08 14.83 6.23
N CYS A 45 -7.44 13.69 6.01
CA CYS A 45 -7.08 13.21 4.69
C CYS A 45 -8.33 12.92 3.84
N VAL A 46 -9.35 12.26 4.42
CA VAL A 46 -10.65 12.06 3.78
C VAL A 46 -11.30 13.38 3.39
N ARG A 47 -11.24 14.41 4.24
CA ARG A 47 -11.77 15.74 3.92
C ARG A 47 -11.07 16.37 2.71
N ILE A 48 -9.74 16.23 2.62
CA ILE A 48 -8.95 16.67 1.47
C ILE A 48 -9.33 15.88 0.22
N LEU A 49 -9.40 14.54 0.30
CA LEU A 49 -9.80 13.69 -0.82
C LEU A 49 -11.19 14.06 -1.35
N ARG A 50 -12.16 14.29 -0.46
CA ARG A 50 -13.52 14.70 -0.84
C ARG A 50 -13.54 16.08 -1.49
N LEU A 51 -12.72 17.02 -1.01
CA LEU A 51 -12.59 18.34 -1.61
C LEU A 51 -12.03 18.27 -3.04
N LEU A 52 -10.99 17.46 -3.24
CA LEU A 52 -10.27 17.37 -4.52
C LEU A 52 -10.99 16.48 -5.54
N TYR A 53 -11.57 15.37 -5.10
CA TYR A 53 -12.04 14.28 -5.97
C TYR A 53 -13.49 13.87 -5.75
N GLY A 54 -14.19 14.41 -4.74
CA GLY A 54 -15.56 13.98 -4.40
C GLY A 54 -16.63 14.30 -5.45
N ARG A 55 -16.27 15.00 -6.53
CA ARG A 55 -17.14 15.25 -7.70
C ARG A 55 -16.75 14.45 -8.95
N ASP A 56 -15.64 13.69 -8.89
CA ASP A 56 -15.21 12.83 -9.99
C ASP A 56 -15.96 11.48 -9.88
N PRO A 57 -16.82 11.12 -10.84
CA PRO A 57 -17.59 9.88 -10.77
C PRO A 57 -16.73 8.61 -10.87
N ASP A 58 -15.48 8.73 -11.33
CA ASP A 58 -14.53 7.63 -11.41
C ASP A 58 -13.62 7.53 -10.18
N VAL A 59 -13.90 8.31 -9.11
CA VAL A 59 -13.20 8.21 -7.83
C VAL A 59 -14.18 7.85 -6.71
N ALA A 60 -14.01 6.64 -6.16
CA ALA A 60 -14.66 6.23 -4.92
C ALA A 60 -13.75 6.54 -3.73
N ILE A 61 -14.29 7.18 -2.69
CA ILE A 61 -13.56 7.46 -1.45
C ILE A 61 -14.15 6.60 -0.33
N GLU A 62 -13.34 5.71 0.21
CA GLU A 62 -13.67 4.77 1.27
C GLU A 62 -13.05 5.25 2.59
N PRO A 63 -13.83 5.91 3.48
CA PRO A 63 -13.31 6.51 4.71
C PRO A 63 -13.14 5.45 5.82
N LEU A 64 -12.34 4.43 5.55
CA LEU A 64 -12.14 3.25 6.37
C LEU A 64 -10.71 2.73 6.20
N ALA A 65 -10.30 1.82 7.09
CA ALA A 65 -9.05 1.08 6.98
C ALA A 65 -9.28 -0.29 6.34
N VAL A 66 -8.19 -0.91 5.87
CA VAL A 66 -8.20 -2.29 5.36
C VAL A 66 -7.39 -3.17 6.31
N GLY A 67 -7.87 -4.38 6.56
CA GLY A 67 -7.19 -5.34 7.43
C GLY A 67 -7.68 -6.77 7.22
N ALA A 68 -7.30 -7.66 8.14
CA ALA A 68 -7.52 -9.09 8.02
C ALA A 68 -8.99 -9.51 8.12
N ARG A 69 -9.83 -8.69 8.77
CA ARG A 69 -11.25 -8.95 8.99
C ARG A 69 -12.01 -7.63 9.17
N PRO A 70 -13.31 -7.59 8.86
CA PRO A 70 -14.13 -6.43 9.14
C PRO A 70 -14.22 -6.16 10.65
N GLY A 71 -14.37 -4.89 11.03
CA GLY A 71 -14.51 -4.52 12.43
C GLY A 71 -14.24 -3.05 12.69
N ILE A 72 -13.84 -2.75 13.92
CA ILE A 72 -13.37 -1.43 14.33
C ILE A 72 -11.97 -1.61 14.91
N ALA A 73 -11.07 -0.70 14.56
CA ALA A 73 -9.73 -0.66 15.13
C ALA A 73 -9.36 0.77 15.53
N ARG A 74 -8.48 0.86 16.52
CA ARG A 74 -7.97 2.14 17.01
C ARG A 74 -6.74 2.53 16.21
N MET A 75 -6.78 3.68 15.56
CA MET A 75 -5.65 4.26 14.84
C MET A 75 -5.00 5.36 15.69
N GLY A 76 -3.69 5.30 15.86
CA GLY A 76 -2.92 6.41 16.41
C GLY A 76 -2.75 7.49 15.35
N ILE A 77 -3.06 8.74 15.69
CA ILE A 77 -2.91 9.88 14.79
C ILE A 77 -1.75 10.75 15.25
N SER A 78 -0.85 11.08 14.33
CA SER A 78 0.15 12.13 14.50
C SER A 78 -0.27 13.36 13.71
N THR A 79 -0.95 14.31 14.37
CA THR A 79 -1.51 15.49 13.67
C THR A 79 -0.42 16.32 12.98
N ALA A 80 0.76 16.43 13.58
CA ALA A 80 1.90 17.17 13.04
C ALA A 80 2.68 16.40 11.96
N THR A 81 2.51 15.08 11.86
CA THR A 81 3.14 14.25 10.82
C THR A 81 2.15 13.15 10.39
N PRO A 82 1.09 13.50 9.64
CA PRO A 82 0.00 12.57 9.34
C PRO A 82 0.44 11.31 8.59
N THR A 83 1.56 11.39 7.87
CA THR A 83 2.20 10.29 7.15
C THR A 83 2.74 9.20 8.06
N VAL A 84 2.79 9.35 9.39
CA VAL A 84 3.20 8.26 10.29
C VAL A 84 2.08 7.80 11.21
N SER A 85 0.85 8.26 10.98
CA SER A 85 -0.33 7.76 11.67
C SER A 85 -0.56 6.30 11.27
N SER A 86 -0.74 5.41 12.23
CA SER A 86 -0.77 3.96 11.98
C SER A 86 -1.71 3.25 12.94
N MET A 87 -2.20 2.08 12.51
CA MET A 87 -2.92 1.11 13.34
C MET A 87 -1.98 0.08 13.99
N SER A 88 -0.71 0.04 13.58
CA SER A 88 0.29 -0.87 14.13
C SER A 88 0.94 -0.27 15.37
N SER A 89 0.71 -0.87 16.54
CA SER A 89 1.38 -0.49 17.79
C SER A 89 2.90 -0.62 17.66
N ASP A 90 3.35 -1.71 17.03
CA ASP A 90 4.76 -2.06 16.89
C ASP A 90 5.47 -1.07 15.96
N TRP A 91 4.78 -0.63 14.90
CA TRP A 91 5.27 0.44 14.03
C TRP A 91 5.45 1.75 14.81
N ILE A 92 4.43 2.17 15.56
CA ILE A 92 4.49 3.39 16.39
C ILE A 92 5.66 3.31 17.37
N GLU A 93 5.89 2.17 18.01
CA GLU A 93 7.03 1.95 18.90
C GLU A 93 8.37 2.01 18.17
N SER A 94 8.49 1.40 16.99
CA SER A 94 9.71 1.43 16.19
C SER A 94 10.07 2.84 15.72
N VAL A 95 9.09 3.64 15.29
CA VAL A 95 9.30 5.03 14.87
C VAL A 95 9.64 5.91 16.07
N ARG A 96 9.06 5.67 17.25
CA ARG A 96 9.45 6.36 18.50
C ARG A 96 10.90 6.06 18.90
N ALA A 97 11.40 4.86 18.60
CA ALA A 97 12.75 4.44 18.92
C ALA A 97 13.80 5.02 17.95
N ASP A 98 13.40 5.46 16.75
CA ASP A 98 14.30 6.07 15.77
C ASP A 98 14.60 7.55 16.11
N GLN A 99 15.88 7.88 16.27
CA GLN A 99 16.34 9.22 16.64
C GLN A 99 15.93 10.30 15.62
N SER A 100 15.77 9.93 14.35
CA SER A 100 15.34 10.85 13.28
C SER A 100 13.88 11.29 13.42
N PHE A 101 13.06 10.56 14.19
CA PHE A 101 11.65 10.84 14.44
C PHE A 101 11.34 11.28 15.88
N THR A 102 12.34 11.69 16.66
CA THR A 102 12.19 12.13 18.07
C THR A 102 11.17 13.25 18.32
N ARG A 103 10.82 14.03 17.29
CA ARG A 103 9.80 15.09 17.35
C ARG A 103 8.39 14.62 16.98
N VAL A 104 8.23 13.42 16.44
CA VAL A 104 6.92 12.85 16.12
C VAL A 104 6.17 12.54 17.42
N ARG A 105 4.89 12.92 17.43
CA ARG A 105 3.95 12.66 18.52
C ARG A 105 2.68 12.09 17.93
N TRP A 106 2.23 10.94 18.45
CA TRP A 106 0.84 10.51 18.29
C TRP A 106 0.06 11.14 19.41
N ASP A 107 -0.58 12.26 19.10
CA ASP A 107 -1.25 13.17 20.02
C ASP A 107 -2.74 12.87 20.16
N SER A 108 -3.30 12.05 19.27
CA SER A 108 -4.68 11.59 19.36
C SER A 108 -4.84 10.16 18.83
N SER A 109 -6.05 9.61 18.97
CA SER A 109 -6.42 8.34 18.37
C SER A 109 -7.88 8.37 17.95
N VAL A 110 -8.21 7.69 16.87
CA VAL A 110 -9.58 7.59 16.35
C VAL A 110 -9.95 6.13 16.12
N ASP A 111 -11.20 5.77 16.42
CA ASP A 111 -11.76 4.48 16.06
C ASP A 111 -12.20 4.53 14.60
N VAL A 112 -11.68 3.61 13.79
CA VAL A 112 -11.93 3.56 12.35
C VAL A 112 -12.57 2.24 11.99
N ALA A 113 -13.53 2.28 11.08
CA ALA A 113 -14.10 1.08 10.49
C ALA A 113 -13.00 0.35 9.68
N VAL A 114 -13.00 -0.97 9.75
CA VAL A 114 -12.08 -1.83 9.02
C VAL A 114 -12.89 -2.72 8.08
N THR A 115 -12.43 -2.88 6.85
CA THR A 115 -12.93 -3.84 5.86
C THR A 115 -11.78 -4.73 5.37
N THR A 116 -12.06 -5.68 4.49
CA THR A 116 -11.05 -6.54 3.86
C THR A 116 -10.79 -6.14 2.41
N LEU A 117 -9.65 -6.55 1.85
CA LEU A 117 -9.41 -6.39 0.41
C LEU A 117 -10.47 -7.15 -0.40
N ASP A 118 -10.87 -8.34 0.05
CA ASP A 118 -11.93 -9.12 -0.59
C ASP A 118 -13.27 -8.37 -0.63
N ASP A 119 -13.67 -7.69 0.45
CA ASP A 119 -14.90 -6.89 0.48
C ASP A 119 -14.82 -5.68 -0.46
N LEU A 120 -13.66 -5.03 -0.55
CA LEU A 120 -13.44 -3.95 -1.51
C LEU A 120 -13.54 -4.45 -2.95
N ILE A 121 -12.93 -5.60 -3.24
CA ILE A 121 -12.99 -6.26 -4.54
C ILE A 121 -14.43 -6.65 -4.89
N ALA A 122 -15.20 -7.16 -3.94
CA ALA A 122 -16.60 -7.52 -4.15
C ALA A 122 -17.46 -6.30 -4.53
N ARG A 123 -17.17 -5.12 -3.97
CA ARG A 123 -17.92 -3.88 -4.21
C ARG A 123 -17.50 -3.14 -5.48
N HIS A 124 -16.20 -3.11 -5.77
CA HIS A 124 -15.62 -2.24 -6.81
C HIS A 124 -15.03 -2.99 -8.00
N GLY A 125 -14.95 -4.32 -7.93
CA GLY A 125 -14.27 -5.15 -8.92
C GLY A 125 -12.80 -5.40 -8.57
N GLU A 126 -12.19 -6.36 -9.27
CA GLU A 126 -10.77 -6.67 -9.08
C GLU A 126 -9.89 -5.54 -9.64
N PRO A 127 -8.96 -4.98 -8.84
CA PRO A 127 -8.08 -3.94 -9.34
C PRO A 127 -7.04 -4.50 -10.30
N ALA A 128 -6.75 -3.73 -11.35
CA ALA A 128 -5.57 -3.93 -12.19
C ALA A 128 -4.27 -3.72 -11.40
N PHE A 129 -4.31 -2.80 -10.42
CA PHE A 129 -3.21 -2.50 -9.51
C PHE A 129 -3.74 -2.06 -8.14
N CYS A 130 -3.17 -2.61 -7.07
CA CYS A 130 -3.45 -2.22 -5.68
C CYS A 130 -2.19 -1.70 -5.01
N LYS A 131 -2.13 -0.42 -4.64
CA LYS A 131 -1.08 0.07 -3.73
C LYS A 131 -1.53 -0.17 -2.30
N ILE A 132 -0.63 -0.66 -1.46
CA ILE A 132 -0.80 -0.80 -0.02
C ILE A 132 0.29 0.05 0.64
N ASP A 133 -0.12 1.08 1.37
CA ASP A 133 0.77 2.06 2.03
C ASP A 133 0.14 2.46 3.36
N VAL A 134 0.21 1.58 4.35
CA VAL A 134 -0.59 1.70 5.58
C VAL A 134 0.29 1.79 6.82
N GLU A 135 1.54 2.20 6.63
CA GLU A 135 2.49 2.54 7.68
C GLU A 135 2.63 1.38 8.69
N GLY A 136 3.04 0.21 8.22
CA GLY A 136 3.33 -0.95 9.06
C GLY A 136 2.15 -1.89 9.34
N PHE A 137 1.05 -1.75 8.59
CA PHE A 137 -0.13 -2.63 8.67
C PHE A 137 -0.34 -3.49 7.41
N GLU A 138 0.67 -3.57 6.53
CA GLU A 138 0.62 -4.22 5.21
C GLU A 138 0.29 -5.71 5.32
N VAL A 139 0.87 -6.39 6.32
CA VAL A 139 0.65 -7.82 6.58
C VAL A 139 -0.83 -8.10 6.88
N ASP A 140 -1.47 -7.26 7.70
CA ASP A 140 -2.88 -7.43 8.03
C ASP A 140 -3.80 -7.06 6.87
N VAL A 141 -3.45 -6.07 6.04
CA VAL A 141 -4.14 -5.82 4.78
C VAL A 141 -4.10 -7.07 3.88
N LEU A 142 -2.92 -7.70 3.73
CA LEU A 142 -2.74 -8.88 2.88
C LEU A 142 -3.44 -10.14 3.44
N LYS A 143 -3.60 -10.28 4.76
CA LYS A 143 -4.42 -11.36 5.35
C LYS A 143 -5.90 -11.25 4.96
N GLY A 144 -6.37 -10.06 4.61
CA GLY A 144 -7.74 -9.81 4.14
C GLY A 144 -7.95 -10.07 2.64
N LEU A 145 -6.97 -10.67 1.95
CA LEU A 145 -7.02 -11.01 0.54
C LEU A 145 -6.99 -12.53 0.36
N SER A 146 -8.05 -13.12 -0.20
CA SER A 146 -8.13 -14.59 -0.39
C SER A 146 -7.64 -15.07 -1.74
N ARG A 147 -7.46 -14.16 -2.72
CA ARG A 147 -7.09 -14.51 -4.09
C ARG A 147 -5.96 -13.63 -4.63
N PRO A 148 -5.11 -14.15 -5.52
CA PRO A 148 -4.01 -13.38 -6.07
C PRO A 148 -4.52 -12.26 -6.99
N LEU A 149 -4.12 -11.02 -6.72
CA LEU A 149 -4.32 -9.86 -7.61
C LEU A 149 -3.40 -9.90 -8.83
N ARG A 150 -3.81 -9.25 -9.91
CA ARG A 150 -3.00 -9.04 -11.12
C ARG A 150 -1.65 -8.38 -10.81
N ALA A 151 -1.66 -7.29 -10.05
CA ALA A 151 -0.46 -6.61 -9.56
C ALA A 151 -0.77 -5.79 -8.31
N LEU A 152 0.23 -5.61 -7.45
CA LEU A 152 0.16 -4.77 -6.26
C LEU A 152 1.53 -4.23 -5.88
N SER A 153 1.56 -3.27 -4.96
CA SER A 153 2.77 -2.93 -4.21
C SER A 153 2.48 -2.79 -2.72
N PHE A 154 3.50 -3.01 -1.91
CA PHE A 154 3.48 -2.72 -0.48
C PHE A 154 4.75 -1.95 -0.09
N GLU A 155 4.64 -1.10 0.92
CA GLU A 155 5.79 -0.33 1.40
C GLU A 155 6.85 -1.25 2.03
N TYR A 156 8.12 -0.97 1.73
CA TYR A 156 9.28 -1.57 2.33
C TYR A 156 10.09 -0.53 3.10
N LEU A 157 10.28 -0.80 4.39
CA LEU A 157 11.01 0.03 5.32
C LEU A 157 12.18 -0.80 5.84
N PRO A 158 13.45 -0.41 5.59
CA PRO A 158 14.61 -1.19 6.00
C PRO A 158 14.66 -1.57 7.49
N PRO A 159 14.19 -0.73 8.44
CA PRO A 159 14.07 -1.13 9.84
C PRO A 159 13.03 -2.22 10.09
N ALA A 160 11.97 -2.30 9.29
CA ALA A 160 10.90 -3.29 9.36
C ALA A 160 11.07 -4.43 8.32
N HIS A 161 12.32 -4.85 8.11
CA HIS A 161 12.67 -5.83 7.08
C HIS A 161 11.89 -7.15 7.21
N ASP A 162 11.78 -7.68 8.43
CA ASP A 162 11.12 -8.96 8.69
C ASP A 162 9.62 -8.89 8.37
N THR A 163 8.95 -7.77 8.68
CA THR A 163 7.55 -7.52 8.31
C THR A 163 7.33 -7.56 6.79
N ALA A 164 8.29 -7.03 6.02
CA ALA A 164 8.22 -7.10 4.56
C ALA A 164 8.42 -8.53 4.02
N LEU A 165 9.23 -9.35 4.70
CA LEU A 165 9.36 -10.77 4.38
C LEU A 165 8.09 -11.55 4.70
N ASP A 166 7.39 -11.21 5.79
CA ASP A 166 6.08 -11.79 6.11
C ASP A 166 5.03 -11.43 5.05
N ALA A 167 5.00 -10.17 4.59
CA ALA A 167 4.15 -9.74 3.49
C ALA A 167 4.46 -10.51 2.20
N LEU A 168 5.75 -10.68 1.86
CA LEU A 168 6.19 -11.48 0.73
C LEU A 168 5.74 -12.94 0.84
N ALA A 169 5.87 -13.56 2.02
CA ALA A 169 5.45 -14.93 2.26
C ALA A 169 3.92 -15.12 2.09
N LEU A 170 3.12 -14.12 2.50
CA LEU A 170 1.67 -14.13 2.26
C LEU A 170 1.35 -14.10 0.76
N LEU A 171 2.04 -13.25 -0.03
CA LEU A 171 1.83 -13.19 -1.48
C LEU A 171 2.18 -14.51 -2.18
N GLU A 172 3.29 -15.13 -1.81
CA GLU A 172 3.71 -16.42 -2.39
C GLU A 172 2.73 -17.56 -2.05
N ARG A 173 1.97 -17.45 -0.95
CA ARG A 173 0.87 -18.37 -0.64
C ARG A 173 -0.38 -18.15 -1.50
N LEU A 174 -0.61 -16.92 -1.99
CA LEU A 174 -1.76 -16.59 -2.84
C LEU A 174 -1.55 -17.00 -4.30
N GLY A 175 -0.31 -16.95 -4.79
CA GLY A 175 0.01 -17.37 -6.15
C GLY A 175 1.44 -17.09 -6.55
N GLY A 176 1.81 -17.47 -7.78
CA GLY A 176 3.14 -17.21 -8.29
C GLY A 176 3.32 -15.76 -8.74
N TYR A 177 4.22 -15.03 -8.09
CA TYR A 177 4.54 -13.65 -8.43
C TYR A 177 5.95 -13.48 -9.00
N ARG A 178 6.14 -12.32 -9.62
CA ARG A 178 7.45 -11.76 -9.91
C ARG A 178 7.51 -10.38 -9.29
N TYR A 179 8.71 -10.02 -8.81
CA TYR A 179 8.91 -8.87 -7.97
C TYR A 179 9.88 -7.86 -8.55
N ASN A 180 9.72 -6.61 -8.16
CA ASN A 180 10.75 -5.59 -8.31
C ASN A 180 10.64 -4.63 -7.13
N TYR A 181 11.65 -3.80 -6.95
CA TYR A 181 11.71 -2.80 -5.90
C TYR A 181 11.90 -1.42 -6.52
N SER A 182 11.21 -0.40 -6.02
CA SER A 182 11.51 0.99 -6.36
C SER A 182 11.91 1.73 -5.08
N PRO A 183 13.16 2.21 -4.96
CA PRO A 183 13.59 2.95 -3.79
C PRO A 183 12.91 4.32 -3.77
N VAL A 184 12.38 4.69 -2.62
CA VAL A 184 11.64 5.91 -2.33
C VAL A 184 10.52 6.06 -3.37
N GLU A 185 10.18 7.27 -3.75
CA GLU A 185 9.23 7.55 -4.83
C GLU A 185 9.96 7.81 -6.16
N THR A 186 11.09 7.14 -6.42
CA THR A 186 11.86 7.38 -7.66
C THR A 186 11.13 6.93 -8.91
N MET A 187 10.18 6.00 -8.79
CA MET A 187 9.44 5.41 -9.91
C MET A 187 10.41 4.79 -10.94
N ARG A 188 11.47 4.17 -10.41
CA ARG A 188 12.52 3.47 -11.16
C ARG A 188 12.77 2.10 -10.53
N TRP A 189 12.90 1.09 -11.38
CA TRP A 189 13.17 -0.26 -10.96
C TRP A 189 14.60 -0.42 -10.43
N ALA A 190 14.76 -1.09 -9.29
CA ALA A 190 16.06 -1.46 -8.73
C ALA A 190 16.71 -2.61 -9.52
N SER A 191 15.93 -3.40 -10.24
CA SER A 191 16.42 -4.45 -11.15
C SER A 191 15.87 -4.26 -12.56
N GLU A 192 16.70 -4.50 -13.57
CA GLU A 192 16.31 -4.48 -14.99
C GLU A 192 15.31 -5.60 -15.33
N ARG A 193 15.37 -6.71 -14.59
CA ARG A 193 14.46 -7.86 -14.74
C ARG A 193 13.60 -8.00 -13.50
N TRP A 194 12.41 -8.54 -13.70
CA TRP A 194 11.56 -8.94 -12.58
C TRP A 194 12.10 -10.22 -11.94
N LEU A 195 12.21 -10.20 -10.61
CA LEU A 195 12.86 -11.21 -9.78
C LEU A 195 11.85 -12.24 -9.26
N ASP A 196 12.32 -13.40 -8.84
CA ASP A 196 11.54 -14.27 -7.94
C ASP A 196 11.70 -13.82 -6.48
N ALA A 197 10.99 -14.46 -5.55
CA ALA A 197 11.02 -14.10 -4.13
C ALA A 197 12.43 -14.22 -3.52
N ASN A 198 13.20 -15.26 -3.89
CA ASN A 198 14.56 -15.47 -3.35
C ASN A 198 15.51 -14.37 -3.82
N ASP A 199 15.47 -14.02 -5.10
CA ASP A 199 16.28 -12.95 -5.67
C ASP A 199 15.89 -11.57 -5.12
N LEU A 200 14.60 -11.35 -4.84
CA LEU A 200 14.12 -10.13 -4.17
C LEU A 200 14.68 -10.04 -2.75
N VAL A 201 14.61 -11.11 -1.95
CA VAL A 201 15.17 -11.14 -0.58
C VAL A 201 16.65 -10.79 -0.61
N ARG A 202 17.44 -11.43 -1.50
CA ARG A 202 18.87 -11.09 -1.68
C ARG A 202 19.09 -9.64 -2.08
N LEU A 203 18.17 -9.03 -2.83
CA LEU A 203 18.26 -7.61 -3.20
C LEU A 203 18.00 -6.72 -1.97
N LEU A 204 16.98 -7.02 -1.18
CA LEU A 204 16.62 -6.26 0.02
C LEU A 204 17.68 -6.40 1.13
N ASP A 205 18.30 -7.58 1.26
CA ASP A 205 19.41 -7.82 2.20
C ASP A 205 20.63 -6.93 1.95
N ARG A 206 20.88 -6.53 0.70
CA ARG A 206 21.99 -5.63 0.37
C ARG A 206 21.76 -4.19 0.81
N VAL A 207 20.51 -3.82 1.08
CA VAL A 207 20.12 -2.45 1.41
C VAL A 207 19.65 -2.30 2.86
N ARG A 208 19.69 -3.35 3.70
CA ARG A 208 19.42 -3.21 5.14
C ARG A 208 20.71 -2.97 5.95
N PRO A 209 20.65 -2.31 7.12
CA PRO A 209 19.53 -1.52 7.64
C PRO A 209 19.55 -0.06 7.14
N LEU A 210 20.61 0.37 6.46
CA LEU A 210 20.87 1.78 6.11
C LEU A 210 20.34 2.22 4.74
N GLY A 211 19.61 1.36 4.04
CA GLY A 211 19.00 1.68 2.76
C GLY A 211 17.88 2.70 2.89
N ARG A 212 17.34 3.09 1.74
CA ARG A 212 16.17 3.96 1.70
C ARG A 212 14.90 3.11 1.71
N SER A 213 13.83 3.63 2.30
CA SER A 213 12.47 3.12 2.12
C SER A 213 12.10 3.09 0.64
N GLY A 214 11.02 2.39 0.30
CA GLY A 214 10.48 2.33 -1.06
C GLY A 214 9.30 1.37 -1.13
N ASP A 215 8.92 0.97 -2.34
CA ASP A 215 7.82 0.02 -2.55
C ASP A 215 8.36 -1.27 -3.19
N VAL A 216 7.92 -2.42 -2.66
CA VAL A 216 8.03 -3.70 -3.36
C VAL A 216 6.82 -3.87 -4.24
N TYR A 217 7.05 -4.12 -5.53
CA TYR A 217 6.03 -4.36 -6.53
C TYR A 217 5.96 -5.83 -6.86
N ALA A 218 4.76 -6.38 -6.90
CA ALA A 218 4.47 -7.74 -7.27
C ALA A 218 3.55 -7.75 -8.49
N ARG A 219 3.89 -8.52 -9.52
CA ARG A 219 3.00 -8.82 -10.65
C ARG A 219 2.81 -10.32 -10.76
N ARG A 220 1.57 -10.75 -10.96
CA ARG A 220 1.25 -12.17 -11.07
C ARG A 220 1.96 -12.74 -12.30
N SER A 221 2.63 -13.87 -12.12
CA SER A 221 3.20 -14.62 -13.24
C SER A 221 2.06 -15.09 -14.13
N ALA A 222 2.18 -14.94 -15.45
CA ALA A 222 1.24 -15.59 -16.35
C ALA A 222 1.20 -17.08 -16.02
N ALA A 223 0.00 -17.65 -15.88
CA ALA A 223 -0.13 -19.10 -15.74
C ALA A 223 0.62 -19.73 -16.91
N ARG A 224 1.60 -20.61 -16.62
CA ARG A 224 2.16 -21.45 -17.67
C ARG A 224 0.96 -22.17 -18.28
N ARG A 225 0.63 -21.85 -19.54
CA ARG A 225 -0.27 -22.70 -20.31
C ARG A 225 0.41 -24.06 -20.33
N ALA A 226 -0.19 -25.04 -19.64
CA ALA A 226 0.21 -26.43 -19.73
C ALA A 226 0.03 -26.92 -21.16
#